data_AF-A0A6N9C760-F1
#
_entry.id   AF-A0A6N9C760-F1
#
_cell.length_a   1.000
_cell.length_b   1.000
_cell.length_c   1.000
_cell.angle_alpha   90.00
_cell.angle_beta   90.00
_cell.angle_gamma   90.00
#
_symmetry.space_group_name_H-M   'P 1'
#
loop_
_entity.id
_entity.type
_entity.pdbx_description
1 polymer ?
#
loop_
_entity_poly.entity_id
_entity_poly.type
_entity_poly.pdbx_seq_one_letter_code
_entity_poly.pdbx_strand_id
1 'polypeptide(L)'
;MKFSSMLRILKNAQLATRSTARSASTSYTPYTPYTPPSPPVAEAGSDQIVSVGDTVNFDGLGSTGSNLSYSWDFGTDATPATGRGVTPSCTYSTHGARTVTLTVRDTVTGAQASDTLTVTAVSIMSQTVNDGESVKFKVLGAERATVFSWDWETPSELGLNPDVGNSPAVVFSPTDARETTIDNAKWYAYPNRVCPSDAGPAADKRSIYTITCEMTFPGGISFTADSTLTVNVPWVLAGFLQIGFSGSPTIAQNSGTQLWEVTGRGTIQRIVRSQTRVPASSQFYAKVQAHEQVHHNQVNTGLASSYYTINDLWTNHLRDLTADNRADLEILIQWAVEDFIFAENERIRSLLPQLKRAAYQVSDPISPQYLYQRCGRFPA
;
A
#
# COMPACT_ATOMS: atom_id res chain seq x y z
N MET A 1 25.56 81.11 -106.60
CA MET A 1 24.98 80.56 -105.37
C MET A 1 24.61 79.11 -105.68
N LYS A 2 25.43 78.11 -105.27
CA LYS A 2 25.24 77.27 -104.06
C LYS A 2 23.88 76.54 -104.10
N PHE A 3 23.69 75.22 -104.12
CA PHE A 3 24.47 73.97 -103.96
C PHE A 3 23.61 72.88 -104.69
N SER A 4 24.11 72.05 -105.63
CA SER A 4 24.64 70.67 -105.47
C SER A 4 23.75 69.72 -104.65
N SER A 5 23.43 68.47 -104.97
CA SER A 5 23.49 67.54 -106.12
C SER A 5 23.09 66.15 -105.55
N MET A 6 22.60 65.25 -106.41
CA MET A 6 22.47 63.78 -106.22
C MET A 6 21.31 63.26 -105.33
N LEU A 7 20.61 62.16 -105.63
CA LEU A 7 20.97 60.99 -106.43
C LEU A 7 19.71 60.24 -106.95
N ARG A 8 19.82 59.69 -108.17
CA ARG A 8 18.85 58.80 -108.86
C ARG A 8 18.64 57.49 -108.09
N ILE A 9 17.39 57.02 -108.04
CA ILE A 9 17.05 55.64 -107.66
C ILE A 9 16.97 54.79 -108.94
N LEU A 10 17.87 53.80 -109.04
CA LEU A 10 17.79 52.70 -110.01
C LEU A 10 17.69 51.38 -109.25
N LYS A 11 16.88 50.49 -109.83
CA LYS A 11 16.55 49.12 -109.47
C LYS A 11 17.79 48.25 -109.21
N ASN A 12 17.72 47.30 -108.28
CA ASN A 12 17.58 45.88 -108.62
C ASN A 12 17.72 44.95 -107.41
N ALA A 13 17.11 43.78 -107.60
CA ALA A 13 16.99 42.61 -106.74
C ALA A 13 18.25 42.19 -105.98
N GLN A 14 18.04 41.64 -104.76
CA GLN A 14 18.76 40.46 -104.29
C GLN A 14 18.01 39.77 -103.14
N LEU A 15 17.86 38.45 -103.30
CA LEU A 15 17.38 37.51 -102.29
C LEU A 15 18.37 37.37 -101.12
N ALA A 16 17.82 36.87 -100.01
CA ALA A 16 18.46 36.22 -98.85
C ALA A 16 18.76 37.10 -97.63
N THR A 17 17.83 37.06 -96.67
CA THR A 17 18.09 36.59 -95.30
C THR A 17 16.75 36.32 -94.61
N ARG A 18 16.47 35.06 -94.24
CA ARG A 18 15.40 34.72 -93.29
C ARG A 18 15.83 35.27 -91.93
N SER A 19 15.25 36.39 -91.51
CA SER A 19 15.30 36.83 -90.12
C SER A 19 14.47 35.86 -89.30
N THR A 20 15.13 35.09 -88.43
CA THR A 20 14.49 34.36 -87.34
C THR A 20 14.07 35.37 -86.27
N ALA A 21 12.89 35.98 -86.45
CA ALA A 21 12.21 36.66 -85.35
C ALA A 21 11.71 35.61 -84.36
N ARG A 22 12.56 35.24 -83.41
CA ARG A 22 12.20 34.42 -82.25
C ARG A 22 11.26 35.26 -81.39
N SER A 23 9.95 34.99 -81.46
CA SER A 23 8.99 35.49 -80.49
C SER A 23 9.40 34.99 -79.11
N ALA A 24 10.04 35.85 -78.31
CA ALA A 24 10.26 35.58 -76.91
C ALA A 24 8.90 35.65 -76.21
N SER A 25 8.29 34.48 -76.00
CA SER A 25 7.25 34.30 -74.99
C SER A 25 7.91 34.50 -73.63
N THR A 26 7.93 35.71 -73.11
CA THR A 26 8.18 35.97 -71.69
C THR A 26 6.98 35.44 -70.92
N SER A 27 7.09 34.21 -70.41
CA SER A 27 6.20 33.71 -69.36
C SER A 27 6.40 34.57 -68.12
N TYR A 28 5.51 35.53 -67.91
CA TYR A 28 5.43 36.28 -66.67
C TYR A 28 4.83 35.33 -65.62
N THR A 29 5.67 34.70 -64.80
CA THR A 29 5.16 34.06 -63.58
C THR A 29 4.77 35.19 -62.63
N PRO A 30 3.48 35.35 -62.27
CA PRO A 30 3.10 36.37 -61.31
C PRO A 30 3.89 36.14 -60.01
N TYR A 31 4.66 37.14 -59.60
CA TYR A 31 5.36 37.14 -58.33
C TYR A 31 4.27 37.14 -57.25
N THR A 32 4.01 35.99 -56.63
CA THR A 32 3.20 35.97 -55.42
C THR A 32 3.99 36.75 -54.36
N PRO A 33 3.45 37.85 -53.80
CA PRO A 33 4.15 38.57 -52.75
C PRO A 33 4.47 37.61 -51.62
N TYR A 34 5.75 37.46 -51.31
CA TYR A 34 6.21 36.69 -50.16
C TYR A 34 5.74 37.42 -48.90
N THR A 35 4.61 36.98 -48.34
CA THR A 35 4.26 37.36 -46.97
C THR A 35 5.26 36.66 -46.05
N PRO A 36 6.07 37.41 -45.27
CA PRO A 36 7.01 36.79 -44.36
C PRO A 36 6.23 35.88 -43.40
N PRO A 37 6.72 34.66 -43.13
CA PRO A 37 6.06 33.74 -42.21
C PRO A 37 5.90 34.41 -40.84
N SER A 38 4.74 34.21 -40.22
CA SER A 38 4.48 34.74 -38.89
C SER A 38 5.46 34.11 -37.91
N PRO A 39 6.18 34.91 -37.09
CA PRO A 39 7.04 34.37 -36.04
C PRO A 39 6.27 33.40 -35.14
N PRO A 40 6.92 32.33 -34.66
CA PRO A 40 6.29 31.40 -33.74
C PRO A 40 6.04 32.06 -32.38
N VAL A 41 4.92 31.71 -31.75
CA VAL A 41 4.59 31.98 -30.34
C VAL A 41 4.18 30.64 -29.73
N ALA A 42 4.88 30.24 -28.67
CA ALA A 42 4.56 29.03 -27.92
C ALA A 42 3.49 29.33 -26.87
N GLU A 43 2.53 28.44 -26.70
CA GLU A 43 1.57 28.47 -25.59
C GLU A 43 1.46 27.03 -25.05
N ALA A 44 2.06 26.78 -23.89
CA ALA A 44 2.19 25.46 -23.28
C ALA A 44 0.90 25.02 -22.54
N GLY A 45 -0.01 25.96 -22.28
CA GLY A 45 -1.24 25.74 -21.53
C GLY A 45 -1.11 26.14 -20.06
N SER A 46 -2.16 25.86 -19.27
CA SER A 46 -2.19 26.19 -17.84
C SER A 46 -1.43 25.16 -17.00
N ASP A 47 -0.95 25.60 -15.82
CA ASP A 47 -0.41 24.72 -14.79
C ASP A 47 -1.38 23.57 -14.47
N GLN A 48 -0.84 22.37 -14.25
CA GLN A 48 -1.60 21.16 -14.00
C GLN A 48 -1.27 20.56 -12.63
N ILE A 49 -2.27 19.96 -11.99
CA ILE A 49 -2.12 19.16 -10.78
C ILE A 49 -2.63 17.75 -11.10
N VAL A 50 -1.84 16.74 -10.79
CA VAL A 50 -2.12 15.33 -11.14
C VAL A 50 -1.71 14.41 -9.99
N SER A 51 -2.29 13.22 -9.89
CA SER A 51 -1.77 12.21 -8.97
C SER A 51 -0.51 11.57 -9.56
N VAL A 52 0.44 11.19 -8.70
CA VAL A 52 1.61 10.42 -9.11
C VAL A 52 1.17 9.12 -9.81
N GLY A 53 1.76 8.84 -10.97
CA GLY A 53 1.44 7.68 -11.79
C GLY A 53 0.34 7.92 -12.84
N ASP A 54 -0.44 9.00 -12.73
CA ASP A 54 -1.46 9.32 -13.72
C ASP A 54 -0.85 9.85 -15.02
N THR A 55 -1.58 9.67 -16.12
CA THR A 55 -1.23 10.24 -17.42
C THR A 55 -1.52 11.73 -17.45
N VAL A 56 -0.48 12.51 -17.71
CA VAL A 56 -0.53 13.96 -17.91
C VAL A 56 -0.65 14.23 -19.41
N ASN A 57 -1.69 14.95 -19.82
CA ASN A 57 -1.90 15.32 -21.22
C ASN A 57 -1.60 16.81 -21.40
N PHE A 58 -0.81 17.12 -22.43
CA PHE A 58 -0.43 18.48 -22.77
C PHE A 58 -1.17 18.94 -24.02
N ASP A 59 -1.35 20.26 -24.16
CA ASP A 59 -2.02 20.85 -25.31
C ASP A 59 -1.31 22.15 -25.74
N GLY A 60 -0.63 22.06 -26.88
CA GLY A 60 0.03 23.21 -27.52
C GLY A 60 -0.83 23.95 -28.54
N LEU A 61 -2.14 23.66 -28.66
CA LEU A 61 -3.03 24.22 -29.69
C LEU A 61 -3.13 25.76 -29.65
N GLY A 62 -2.81 26.39 -28.51
CA GLY A 62 -2.76 27.86 -28.40
C GLY A 62 -1.59 28.50 -29.16
N SER A 63 -0.59 27.71 -29.57
CA SER A 63 0.61 28.22 -30.23
C SER A 63 0.29 28.80 -31.62
N THR A 64 0.90 29.91 -31.98
CA THR A 64 0.67 30.60 -33.26
C THR A 64 1.95 30.74 -34.07
N GLY A 65 1.85 30.88 -35.40
CA GLY A 65 3.00 30.96 -36.31
C GLY A 65 2.78 30.17 -37.60
N SER A 66 3.81 30.08 -38.43
CA SER A 66 3.78 29.33 -39.70
C SER A 66 4.58 28.02 -39.61
N ASN A 67 4.07 26.94 -40.20
CA ASN A 67 4.76 25.64 -40.32
C ASN A 67 5.38 25.13 -39.00
N LEU A 68 4.59 25.12 -37.93
CA LEU A 68 5.10 24.79 -36.60
C LEU A 68 5.36 23.29 -36.42
N SER A 69 6.52 22.99 -35.83
CA SER A 69 6.84 21.71 -35.20
C SER A 69 6.94 21.91 -33.69
N TYR A 70 6.57 20.87 -32.92
CA TYR A 70 6.42 20.93 -31.48
C TYR A 70 7.37 19.94 -30.81
N SER A 71 8.15 20.41 -29.85
CA SER A 71 8.99 19.60 -28.98
C SER A 71 8.74 19.95 -27.53
N TRP A 72 8.50 18.93 -26.71
CA TRP A 72 8.23 19.07 -25.30
C TRP A 72 9.36 18.45 -24.49
N ASP A 73 9.79 19.17 -23.45
CA ASP A 73 10.64 18.64 -22.39
C ASP A 73 9.82 18.53 -21.12
N PHE A 74 9.57 17.29 -20.69
CA PHE A 74 8.80 16.98 -19.49
C PHE A 74 9.69 16.85 -18.24
N GLY A 75 11.02 16.87 -18.40
CA GLY A 75 11.98 16.59 -17.35
C GLY A 75 12.39 15.11 -17.30
N THR A 76 13.50 14.85 -16.60
CA THR A 76 14.17 13.54 -16.56
C THR A 76 13.42 12.46 -15.77
N ASP A 77 12.48 12.85 -14.93
CA ASP A 77 11.67 11.95 -14.10
C ASP A 77 10.27 11.70 -14.68
N ALA A 78 9.99 12.26 -15.87
CA ALA A 78 8.86 11.88 -16.69
C ALA A 78 9.16 10.63 -17.53
N THR A 79 8.13 9.83 -17.78
CA THR A 79 8.16 8.72 -18.74
C THR A 79 7.10 8.94 -19.83
N PRO A 80 7.50 9.19 -21.09
CA PRO A 80 8.85 9.54 -21.54
C PRO A 80 9.30 10.92 -21.02
N ALA A 81 10.61 11.21 -21.06
CA ALA A 81 11.18 12.51 -20.63
C ALA A 81 10.92 13.65 -21.63
N THR A 82 10.62 13.32 -22.89
CA THR A 82 10.35 14.29 -23.96
C THR A 82 9.17 13.84 -24.80
N GLY A 83 8.51 14.81 -25.45
CA GLY A 83 7.36 14.60 -26.32
C GLY A 83 7.48 15.34 -27.64
N ARG A 84 6.69 14.92 -28.63
CA ARG A 84 6.56 15.58 -29.93
C ARG A 84 5.10 15.67 -30.33
N GLY A 85 4.80 16.63 -31.20
CA GLY A 85 3.44 16.88 -31.65
C GLY A 85 2.69 17.84 -30.73
N VAL A 86 1.46 18.14 -31.11
CA VAL A 86 0.66 19.18 -30.46
C VAL A 86 0.17 18.73 -29.07
N THR A 87 -0.24 17.47 -28.96
CA THR A 87 -0.86 16.91 -27.75
C THR A 87 -0.16 15.63 -27.25
N PRO A 88 1.11 15.71 -26.82
CA PRO A 88 1.79 14.55 -26.24
C PRO A 88 1.32 14.30 -24.80
N SER A 89 1.76 13.19 -24.23
CA SER A 89 1.52 12.84 -22.83
C SER A 89 2.76 12.23 -22.16
N CYS A 90 2.77 12.26 -20.83
CA CYS A 90 3.77 11.60 -20.01
C CYS A 90 3.17 11.12 -18.68
N THR A 91 3.96 10.42 -17.87
CA THR A 91 3.63 10.06 -16.49
C THR A 91 4.79 10.44 -15.56
N TYR A 92 4.49 10.91 -14.34
CA TYR A 92 5.49 11.18 -13.30
C TYR A 92 5.42 10.12 -12.20
N SER A 93 6.56 9.52 -11.85
CA SER A 93 6.67 8.48 -10.82
C SER A 93 6.99 9.01 -9.42
N THR A 94 7.36 10.29 -9.32
CA THR A 94 7.67 10.97 -8.06
C THR A 94 6.77 12.19 -7.86
N HIS A 95 6.51 12.55 -6.61
CA HIS A 95 5.73 13.73 -6.26
C HIS A 95 6.57 15.01 -6.40
N GLY A 96 5.91 16.16 -6.52
CA GLY A 96 6.54 17.48 -6.57
C GLY A 96 6.18 18.29 -7.81
N ALA A 97 6.51 19.58 -7.76
CA ALA A 97 6.35 20.52 -8.86
C ALA A 97 7.52 20.44 -9.85
N ARG A 98 7.20 20.54 -11.15
CA ARG A 98 8.16 20.51 -12.25
C ARG A 98 7.79 21.51 -13.32
N THR A 99 8.80 22.05 -13.99
CA THR A 99 8.61 22.92 -15.15
C THR A 99 8.66 22.08 -16.42
N VAL A 100 7.57 22.08 -17.18
CA VAL A 100 7.49 21.50 -18.52
C VAL A 100 7.68 22.62 -19.53
N THR A 101 8.51 22.38 -20.54
CA THR A 101 8.80 23.36 -21.59
C THR A 101 8.26 22.89 -22.93
N LEU A 102 7.38 23.68 -23.54
CA LEU A 102 7.05 23.58 -24.96
C LEU A 102 8.03 24.46 -25.74
N THR A 103 8.62 23.92 -26.81
CA THR A 103 9.31 24.69 -27.84
C THR A 103 8.63 24.45 -29.17
N VAL A 104 8.15 25.53 -29.80
CA VAL A 104 7.67 25.51 -31.18
C VAL A 104 8.73 26.04 -32.12
N ARG A 105 8.87 25.41 -33.30
CA ARG A 105 9.82 25.78 -34.33
C ARG A 105 9.14 25.89 -35.67
N ASP A 106 9.29 27.02 -36.34
CA ASP A 106 8.96 27.16 -37.77
C ASP A 106 9.93 26.29 -38.57
N THR A 107 9.42 25.29 -39.28
CA THR A 107 10.25 24.33 -40.02
C THR A 107 10.90 24.91 -41.27
N VAL A 108 10.43 26.07 -41.76
CA VAL A 108 10.93 26.74 -42.96
C VAL A 108 12.01 27.76 -42.60
N THR A 109 11.74 28.64 -41.63
CA THR A 109 12.69 29.69 -41.23
C THR A 109 13.69 29.23 -40.17
N GLY A 110 13.32 28.21 -39.40
CA GLY A 110 14.09 27.76 -38.24
C GLY A 110 13.93 28.63 -36.99
N ALA A 111 13.09 29.67 -37.02
CA ALA A 111 12.77 30.47 -35.85
C ALA A 111 12.10 29.60 -34.76
N GLN A 112 12.35 29.92 -33.49
CA GLN A 112 11.82 29.19 -32.33
C GLN A 112 11.22 30.13 -31.30
N ALA A 113 10.22 29.63 -30.58
CA ALA A 113 9.69 30.22 -29.37
C ALA A 113 9.44 29.10 -28.35
N SER A 114 9.50 29.44 -27.06
CA SER A 114 9.26 28.50 -25.98
C SER A 114 8.35 29.12 -24.93
N ASP A 115 7.55 28.27 -24.30
CA ASP A 115 6.68 28.59 -23.18
C ASP A 115 6.69 27.44 -22.19
N THR A 116 6.32 27.70 -20.93
CA THR A 116 6.41 26.74 -19.85
C THR A 116 5.13 26.66 -19.05
N LEU A 117 4.79 25.46 -18.60
CA LEU A 117 3.80 25.25 -17.53
C LEU A 117 4.44 24.51 -16.35
N THR A 118 3.78 24.59 -15.20
CA THR A 118 4.12 23.79 -14.03
C THR A 118 3.21 22.57 -13.95
N VAL A 119 3.79 21.37 -13.81
CA VAL A 119 3.04 20.16 -13.41
C VAL A 119 3.39 19.83 -11.97
N THR A 120 2.37 19.76 -11.11
CA THR A 120 2.49 19.37 -9.70
C THR A 120 1.92 17.98 -9.51
N ALA A 121 2.80 16.98 -9.34
CA ALA A 121 2.38 15.61 -9.06
C ALA A 121 2.22 15.43 -7.55
N VAL A 122 1.03 15.01 -7.11
CA VAL A 122 0.72 14.80 -5.69
C VAL A 122 0.46 13.34 -5.36
N SER A 123 0.73 12.94 -4.13
CA SER A 123 0.33 11.63 -3.63
C SER A 123 0.12 11.64 -2.14
N ILE A 124 -0.70 10.72 -1.63
CA ILE A 124 -0.87 10.49 -0.19
C ILE A 124 -0.13 9.20 0.17
N MET A 125 0.62 9.22 1.28
CA MET A 125 1.33 8.02 1.75
C MET A 125 0.37 6.86 2.00
N SER A 126 0.53 5.76 1.26
CA SER A 126 -0.17 4.51 1.55
C SER A 126 0.45 3.84 2.77
N GLN A 127 -0.38 3.18 3.57
CA GLN A 127 0.07 2.61 4.84
C GLN A 127 -0.51 1.25 5.14
N THR A 128 0.20 0.50 5.98
CA THR A 128 -0.23 -0.79 6.51
C THR A 128 -0.04 -0.79 8.02
N VAL A 129 -1.10 -1.11 8.75
CA VAL A 129 -1.11 -1.18 10.22
C VAL A 129 -1.82 -2.44 10.69
N ASN A 130 -1.61 -2.82 11.95
CA ASN A 130 -2.39 -3.88 12.58
C ASN A 130 -3.67 -3.33 13.21
N ASP A 131 -4.64 -4.21 13.39
CA ASP A 131 -5.86 -3.92 14.14
C ASP A 131 -5.56 -3.28 15.51
N GLY A 132 -6.16 -2.12 15.77
CA GLY A 132 -5.98 -1.36 17.01
C GLY A 132 -4.79 -0.40 17.00
N GLU A 133 -4.12 -0.19 15.87
CA GLU A 133 -3.04 0.79 15.74
C GLU A 133 -3.55 2.16 15.24
N SER A 134 -2.76 3.21 15.53
CA SER A 134 -2.99 4.57 15.01
C SER A 134 -1.97 4.86 13.91
N VAL A 135 -2.31 5.75 12.99
CA VAL A 135 -1.47 6.07 11.83
C VAL A 135 -1.61 7.55 11.45
N LYS A 136 -0.64 8.11 10.71
CA LYS A 136 -0.64 9.52 10.26
C LYS A 136 -0.51 9.62 8.75
N PHE A 137 -1.38 10.36 8.07
CA PHE A 137 -1.26 10.60 6.64
C PHE A 137 -0.62 11.93 6.33
N LYS A 138 0.02 12.01 5.17
CA LYS A 138 0.66 13.21 4.66
C LYS A 138 0.50 13.26 3.14
N VAL A 139 0.14 14.43 2.63
CA VAL A 139 0.21 14.68 1.19
C VAL A 139 1.62 15.11 0.80
N LEU A 140 2.17 14.47 -0.23
CA LEU A 140 3.48 14.72 -0.81
C LEU A 140 3.33 15.50 -2.12
N GLY A 141 4.27 16.41 -2.41
CA GLY A 141 4.27 17.23 -3.62
C GLY A 141 3.27 18.39 -3.67
N ALA A 142 2.59 18.70 -2.56
CA ALA A 142 1.58 19.75 -2.48
C ALA A 142 2.05 20.97 -1.67
N GLU A 143 3.31 21.41 -1.86
CA GLU A 143 3.92 22.51 -1.11
C GLU A 143 3.18 23.84 -1.25
N ARG A 144 2.48 24.04 -2.37
CA ARG A 144 1.72 25.27 -2.66
C ARG A 144 0.26 25.20 -2.22
N ALA A 145 -0.26 24.02 -1.84
CA ALA A 145 -1.64 23.91 -1.39
C ALA A 145 -1.85 24.67 -0.07
N THR A 146 -2.98 25.39 0.03
CA THR A 146 -3.28 26.30 1.14
C THR A 146 -4.43 25.82 2.01
N VAL A 147 -5.27 24.93 1.51
CA VAL A 147 -6.40 24.33 2.23
C VAL A 147 -6.33 22.83 2.01
N PHE A 148 -6.62 22.07 3.08
CA PHE A 148 -6.70 20.62 3.06
C PHE A 148 -8.02 20.21 3.69
N SER A 149 -8.58 19.11 3.23
CA SER A 149 -9.73 18.47 3.85
C SER A 149 -9.58 16.96 3.69
N TRP A 150 -9.51 16.26 4.80
CA TRP A 150 -9.30 14.82 4.83
C TRP A 150 -10.60 14.08 5.06
N ASP A 151 -10.80 13.02 4.29
CA ASP A 151 -11.91 12.07 4.45
C ASP A 151 -11.41 10.63 4.27
N TRP A 152 -12.24 9.68 4.64
CA TRP A 152 -11.96 8.27 4.41
C TRP A 152 -13.24 7.47 4.17
N GLU A 153 -13.13 6.47 3.31
CA GLU A 153 -14.22 5.57 3.01
C GLU A 153 -13.88 4.14 3.41
N THR A 154 -14.91 3.42 3.84
CA THR A 154 -14.80 1.99 4.12
C THR A 154 -14.61 1.19 2.83
N PRO A 155 -13.98 0.01 2.89
CA PRO A 155 -13.87 -0.89 1.73
C PRO A 155 -15.23 -1.13 1.06
N SER A 156 -15.32 -0.85 -0.24
CA SER A 156 -16.57 -0.86 -1.03
C SER A 156 -17.08 -2.26 -1.42
N GLU A 157 -16.34 -3.34 -1.13
CA GLU A 157 -16.55 -4.70 -1.66
C GLU A 157 -17.87 -5.39 -1.30
N LEU A 158 -18.78 -4.81 -0.50
CA LEU A 158 -19.97 -5.53 -0.01
C LEU A 158 -21.31 -4.80 -0.07
N GLY A 159 -21.40 -3.58 -0.61
CA GLY A 159 -22.69 -2.92 -0.86
C GLY A 159 -23.62 -2.76 0.35
N LEU A 160 -23.09 -2.81 1.58
CA LEU A 160 -23.83 -2.62 2.82
C LEU A 160 -23.13 -1.55 3.68
N ASN A 161 -23.89 -0.51 4.02
CA ASN A 161 -23.61 0.50 5.05
C ASN A 161 -24.86 0.54 5.95
N PRO A 162 -24.87 0.74 7.29
CA PRO A 162 -23.81 1.01 8.28
C PRO A 162 -23.94 0.14 9.55
N ASP A 163 -22.98 -0.74 9.84
CA ASP A 163 -22.72 -1.16 11.24
C ASP A 163 -21.22 -1.34 11.38
N VAL A 164 -20.56 -0.18 11.41
CA VAL A 164 -19.21 0.09 11.88
C VAL A 164 -18.93 -0.67 13.18
N GLY A 165 -18.53 -1.93 13.05
CA GLY A 165 -17.88 -2.68 14.11
C GLY A 165 -16.60 -1.94 14.49
N ASN A 166 -16.70 -1.08 15.50
CA ASN A 166 -15.66 -0.40 16.26
C ASN A 166 -14.70 0.59 15.57
N SER A 167 -14.75 0.82 14.25
CA SER A 167 -14.02 1.95 13.62
C SER A 167 -14.67 3.37 13.59
N PRO A 168 -15.79 3.71 14.28
CA PRO A 168 -16.54 4.94 13.97
C PRO A 168 -16.04 6.24 14.61
N ALA A 169 -14.76 6.37 14.93
CA ALA A 169 -14.25 7.59 15.60
C ALA A 169 -12.94 8.12 15.03
N VAL A 170 -12.50 7.65 13.85
CA VAL A 170 -11.32 8.22 13.22
C VAL A 170 -11.66 9.60 12.67
N VAL A 171 -11.24 10.62 13.42
CA VAL A 171 -11.25 12.02 13.00
C VAL A 171 -9.80 12.44 12.80
N PHE A 172 -9.48 12.95 11.62
CA PHE A 172 -8.16 13.51 11.34
C PHE A 172 -7.97 14.81 12.15
N SER A 173 -6.78 15.01 12.71
CA SER A 173 -6.45 16.19 13.51
C SER A 173 -5.03 16.66 13.17
N PRO A 174 -4.79 17.87 12.64
CA PRO A 174 -5.80 18.78 12.12
C PRO A 174 -6.51 18.15 10.91
N THR A 175 -7.79 18.47 10.73
CA THR A 175 -8.52 18.12 9.50
C THR A 175 -8.08 18.95 8.29
N ASP A 176 -7.40 20.08 8.54
CA ASP A 176 -7.11 21.14 7.57
C ASP A 176 -5.61 21.36 7.31
N ALA A 177 -4.79 20.35 7.61
CA ALA A 177 -3.34 20.40 7.42
C ALA A 177 -2.85 19.39 6.40
N ARG A 178 -1.67 19.68 5.82
CA ARG A 178 -0.96 18.78 4.90
C ARG A 178 -0.62 17.41 5.50
N GLU A 179 -0.54 17.34 6.82
CA GLU A 179 -0.26 16.14 7.59
C GLU A 179 -1.28 16.03 8.73
N THR A 180 -1.81 14.82 8.93
CA THR A 180 -2.81 14.53 9.98
C THR A 180 -2.15 13.75 11.10
N THR A 181 -2.53 14.02 12.33
CA THR A 181 -2.55 13.06 13.43
C THR A 181 -3.93 12.43 13.56
N ILE A 182 -3.97 11.30 14.24
CA ILE A 182 -5.21 10.67 14.67
C ILE A 182 -5.04 10.48 16.18
N ASP A 183 -5.52 11.46 16.95
CA ASP A 183 -5.38 11.44 18.39
C ASP A 183 -6.46 10.55 18.99
N ASN A 184 -6.05 9.53 19.75
CA ASN A 184 -6.93 8.58 20.45
C ASN A 184 -7.84 7.69 19.60
N ALA A 185 -7.85 7.81 18.27
CA ALA A 185 -8.57 6.87 17.40
C ALA A 185 -7.67 5.77 16.83
N LYS A 186 -8.25 4.60 16.61
CA LYS A 186 -7.59 3.39 16.11
C LYS A 186 -8.24 2.93 14.82
N TRP A 187 -7.44 2.29 13.99
CA TRP A 187 -7.93 1.60 12.80
C TRP A 187 -8.18 0.14 13.11
N TYR A 188 -9.35 -0.33 12.68
CA TYR A 188 -9.81 -1.67 12.95
C TYR A 188 -10.00 -2.44 11.65
N ALA A 189 -9.62 -3.71 11.68
CA ALA A 189 -9.90 -4.61 10.58
C ALA A 189 -11.40 -4.90 10.53
N TYR A 190 -11.96 -4.98 9.34
CA TYR A 190 -13.38 -5.17 9.11
C TYR A 190 -13.87 -6.50 9.72
N PRO A 191 -14.73 -6.45 10.75
CA PRO A 191 -15.29 -7.65 11.33
C PRO A 191 -16.46 -8.17 10.48
N ASN A 192 -16.91 -9.40 10.75
CA ASN A 192 -18.20 -9.90 10.24
C ASN A 192 -18.36 -10.09 8.72
N ARG A 193 -17.30 -10.07 7.89
CA ARG A 193 -17.42 -10.47 6.48
C ARG A 193 -17.95 -11.91 6.41
N VAL A 194 -19.06 -12.12 5.69
CA VAL A 194 -19.62 -13.44 5.46
C VAL A 194 -18.58 -14.25 4.69
N CYS A 195 -18.29 -15.45 5.16
CA CYS A 195 -17.38 -16.36 4.49
C CYS A 195 -17.84 -16.49 3.03
N PRO A 196 -16.99 -16.22 2.03
CA PRO A 196 -17.28 -16.68 0.68
C PRO A 196 -17.51 -18.19 0.79
N SER A 197 -18.61 -18.69 0.22
CA SER A 197 -19.06 -20.09 0.36
C SER A 197 -17.97 -21.13 0.06
N ASP A 198 -16.89 -20.72 -0.61
CA ASP A 198 -15.84 -21.57 -1.14
C ASP A 198 -14.42 -21.11 -0.77
N ALA A 199 -14.26 -20.03 0.01
CA ALA A 199 -12.93 -19.57 0.37
C ALA A 199 -12.43 -20.33 1.60
N GLY A 200 -11.44 -21.19 1.40
CA GLY A 200 -10.67 -21.78 2.49
C GLY A 200 -10.01 -20.72 3.40
N PRO A 201 -9.19 -21.12 4.38
CA PRO A 201 -8.54 -20.22 5.35
C PRO A 201 -7.61 -19.13 4.75
N ALA A 202 -7.53 -19.05 3.41
CA ALA A 202 -6.67 -18.19 2.60
C ALA A 202 -7.38 -16.98 1.94
N ALA A 203 -8.66 -16.71 2.22
CA ALA A 203 -9.28 -15.44 1.80
C ALA A 203 -8.48 -14.25 2.32
N ASP A 204 -8.32 -13.19 1.52
CA ASP A 204 -7.68 -11.95 1.97
C ASP A 204 -8.45 -11.39 3.19
N LYS A 205 -7.72 -11.27 4.30
CA LYS A 205 -8.26 -10.88 5.62
C LYS A 205 -7.97 -9.42 5.93
N ARG A 206 -7.34 -8.71 5.01
CA ARG A 206 -7.01 -7.30 5.16
C ARG A 206 -8.24 -6.46 4.92
N SER A 207 -8.27 -5.30 5.55
CA SER A 207 -9.30 -4.29 5.32
C SER A 207 -8.65 -3.09 4.66
N ILE A 208 -9.17 -2.70 3.50
CA ILE A 208 -8.59 -1.67 2.66
C ILE A 208 -9.51 -0.46 2.72
N TYR A 209 -9.07 0.60 3.40
CA TYR A 209 -9.76 1.88 3.44
C TYR A 209 -9.21 2.79 2.35
N THR A 210 -10.09 3.57 1.74
CA THR A 210 -9.71 4.68 0.88
C THR A 210 -9.51 5.91 1.76
N ILE A 211 -8.35 6.55 1.64
CA ILE A 211 -8.04 7.79 2.33
C ILE A 211 -7.99 8.88 1.27
N THR A 212 -8.81 9.90 1.45
CA THR A 212 -8.98 10.97 0.47
C THR A 212 -8.55 12.30 1.09
N CYS A 213 -7.82 13.11 0.33
CA CYS A 213 -7.56 14.49 0.69
C CYS A 213 -7.96 15.39 -0.48
N GLU A 214 -8.91 16.28 -0.22
CA GLU A 214 -9.14 17.44 -1.07
C GLU A 214 -8.15 18.54 -0.68
N MET A 215 -7.63 19.23 -1.68
CA MET A 215 -6.64 20.30 -1.50
C MET A 215 -6.92 21.46 -2.45
N THR A 216 -6.82 22.68 -1.93
CA THR A 216 -6.96 23.90 -2.73
C THR A 216 -5.60 24.56 -2.92
N PHE A 217 -5.27 24.86 -4.16
CA PHE A 217 -4.06 25.54 -4.60
C PHE A 217 -4.32 27.03 -4.88
N PRO A 218 -3.26 27.86 -4.99
CA PRO A 218 -3.40 29.28 -5.29
C PRO A 218 -4.21 29.48 -6.58
N GLY A 219 -5.11 30.47 -6.58
CA GLY A 219 -6.06 30.66 -7.67
C GLY A 219 -7.37 29.90 -7.50
N GLY A 220 -7.57 29.19 -6.38
CA GLY A 220 -8.82 28.50 -6.05
C GLY A 220 -9.00 27.15 -6.76
N ILE A 221 -7.92 26.61 -7.34
CA ILE A 221 -7.94 25.32 -8.02
C ILE A 221 -8.01 24.22 -6.97
N SER A 222 -9.04 23.37 -7.01
CA SER A 222 -9.19 22.24 -6.10
C SER A 222 -8.78 20.94 -6.79
N PHE A 223 -8.09 20.07 -6.06
CA PHE A 223 -7.64 18.77 -6.51
C PHE A 223 -7.93 17.73 -5.41
N THR A 224 -8.30 16.52 -5.80
CA THR A 224 -8.55 15.42 -4.86
C THR A 224 -7.58 14.29 -5.15
N ALA A 225 -6.89 13.82 -4.11
CA ALA A 225 -6.00 12.67 -4.18
C ALA A 225 -6.52 11.57 -3.26
N ASP A 226 -6.39 10.32 -3.73
CA ASP A 226 -6.70 9.13 -2.95
C ASP A 226 -5.43 8.34 -2.62
N SER A 227 -5.51 7.55 -1.54
CA SER A 227 -4.55 6.52 -1.20
C SER A 227 -5.21 5.42 -0.39
N THR A 228 -4.44 4.38 -0.09
CA THR A 228 -4.94 3.17 0.57
C THR A 228 -4.34 3.01 1.96
N LEU A 229 -5.20 2.73 2.94
CA LEU A 229 -4.79 2.17 4.23
C LEU A 229 -5.18 0.70 4.30
N THR A 230 -4.20 -0.15 4.54
CA THR A 230 -4.39 -1.58 4.78
C THR A 230 -4.35 -1.87 6.28
N VAL A 231 -5.42 -2.41 6.85
CA VAL A 231 -5.47 -2.88 8.23
C VAL A 231 -5.42 -4.40 8.28
N ASN A 232 -4.37 -4.94 8.89
CA ASN A 232 -4.15 -6.36 9.05
C ASN A 232 -4.92 -6.90 10.27
N VAL A 233 -5.62 -8.01 10.07
CA VAL A 233 -6.11 -8.84 11.18
C VAL A 233 -4.91 -9.55 11.83
N PRO A 234 -4.77 -9.54 13.16
CA PRO A 234 -3.73 -10.30 13.84
C PRO A 234 -3.81 -11.77 13.42
N TRP A 235 -2.71 -12.35 12.94
CA TRP A 235 -2.71 -13.71 12.36
C TRP A 235 -3.09 -14.82 13.37
N VAL A 236 -2.90 -14.57 14.67
CA VAL A 236 -3.23 -15.50 15.75
C VAL A 236 -4.25 -14.86 16.67
N LEU A 237 -5.52 -15.09 16.34
CA LEU A 237 -6.66 -14.65 17.12
C LEU A 237 -7.02 -15.64 18.26
N ALA A 238 -6.05 -16.45 18.65
CA ALA A 238 -6.09 -17.29 19.85
C ALA A 238 -4.85 -16.96 20.69
N GLY A 239 -4.98 -17.05 22.00
CA GLY A 239 -3.84 -17.01 22.88
C GLY A 239 -3.07 -18.32 22.89
N PHE A 240 -2.23 -18.48 23.91
CA PHE A 240 -1.54 -19.73 24.17
C PHE A 240 -1.69 -20.09 25.64
N LEU A 241 -1.97 -21.36 25.89
CA LEU A 241 -1.95 -21.97 27.20
C LEU A 241 -0.67 -22.78 27.37
N GLN A 242 0.16 -22.39 28.32
CA GLN A 242 1.34 -23.14 28.73
C GLN A 242 1.03 -23.89 30.04
N ILE A 243 1.22 -25.20 30.03
CA ILE A 243 1.15 -26.06 31.21
C ILE A 243 2.54 -26.66 31.41
N GLY A 244 3.04 -26.66 32.65
CA GLY A 244 4.33 -27.25 32.98
C GLY A 244 4.56 -27.34 34.47
N PHE A 245 5.82 -27.46 34.87
CA PHE A 245 6.25 -27.57 36.26
C PHE A 245 7.40 -26.60 36.56
N SER A 246 7.51 -26.17 37.82
CA SER A 246 8.69 -25.50 38.37
C SER A 246 9.00 -26.03 39.76
N GLY A 247 10.14 -25.64 40.31
CA GLY A 247 10.65 -26.16 41.57
C GLY A 247 11.40 -27.47 41.36
N SER A 248 11.73 -28.13 42.47
CA SER A 248 12.53 -29.36 42.45
C SER A 248 12.04 -30.34 43.51
N PRO A 249 12.12 -31.66 43.28
CA PRO A 249 11.90 -32.63 44.33
C PRO A 249 12.98 -32.49 45.40
N THR A 250 12.70 -32.95 46.61
CA THR A 250 13.75 -33.15 47.61
C THR A 250 14.50 -34.43 47.28
N ILE A 251 15.83 -34.36 47.34
CA ILE A 251 16.72 -35.49 47.09
C ILE A 251 17.69 -35.66 48.26
N ALA A 252 18.09 -36.89 48.57
CA ALA A 252 19.10 -37.17 49.59
C ALA A 252 19.84 -38.48 49.27
N GLN A 253 21.03 -38.65 49.84
CA GLN A 253 21.73 -39.92 49.76
C GLN A 253 21.19 -40.88 50.84
N ASN A 254 20.83 -42.08 50.43
CA ASN A 254 20.42 -43.15 51.33
C ASN A 254 21.67 -43.81 51.93
N SER A 255 21.80 -43.75 53.26
CA SER A 255 22.99 -44.28 53.95
C SER A 255 23.14 -45.80 53.85
N GLY A 256 22.06 -46.54 53.58
CA GLY A 256 22.09 -48.00 53.42
C GLY A 256 22.52 -48.45 52.02
N THR A 257 21.96 -47.83 50.98
CA THR A 257 22.25 -48.19 49.58
C THR A 257 23.41 -47.40 48.97
N GLN A 258 23.81 -46.30 49.61
CA GLN A 258 24.76 -45.29 49.10
C GLN A 258 24.30 -44.56 47.82
N LEU A 259 23.07 -44.81 47.35
CA LEU A 259 22.48 -44.14 46.20
C LEU A 259 21.87 -42.80 46.58
N TRP A 260 21.85 -41.86 45.65
CA TRP A 260 21.02 -40.66 45.72
C TRP A 260 19.61 -41.02 45.29
N GLU A 261 18.61 -40.60 46.07
CA GLU A 261 17.20 -40.95 45.88
C GLU A 261 16.31 -39.71 45.98
N VAL A 262 15.18 -39.74 45.27
CA VAL A 262 14.12 -38.75 45.43
C VAL A 262 13.31 -39.05 46.70
N THR A 263 13.32 -38.14 47.68
CA THR A 263 12.74 -38.38 49.02
C THR A 263 11.42 -37.67 49.26
N GLY A 264 11.07 -36.71 48.42
CA GLY A 264 9.80 -35.98 48.54
C GLY A 264 9.54 -35.05 47.36
N ARG A 265 8.29 -34.57 47.27
CA ARG A 265 7.86 -33.65 46.19
C ARG A 265 8.57 -32.30 46.21
N GLY A 266 9.21 -31.96 47.33
CA GLY A 266 9.92 -30.69 47.50
C GLY A 266 9.06 -29.49 47.14
N THR A 267 9.60 -28.60 46.30
CA THR A 267 8.95 -27.37 45.86
C THR A 267 8.24 -27.50 44.52
N ILE A 268 8.07 -28.73 44.01
CA ILE A 268 7.42 -28.95 42.72
C ILE A 268 6.02 -28.36 42.74
N GLN A 269 5.76 -27.50 41.76
CA GLN A 269 4.46 -26.88 41.53
C GLN A 269 4.10 -26.94 40.06
N ARG A 270 2.81 -27.17 39.79
CA ARG A 270 2.23 -27.07 38.44
C ARG A 270 2.09 -25.59 38.08
N ILE A 271 2.49 -25.25 36.87
CA ILE A 271 2.36 -23.91 36.29
C ILE A 271 1.29 -23.96 35.21
N VAL A 272 0.36 -23.01 35.26
CA VAL A 272 -0.63 -22.77 34.21
C VAL A 272 -0.56 -21.29 33.84
N ARG A 273 -0.15 -20.98 32.60
CA ARG A 273 -0.05 -19.61 32.09
C ARG A 273 -0.89 -19.49 30.82
N SER A 274 -1.84 -18.56 30.81
CA SER A 274 -2.57 -18.15 29.63
C SER A 274 -2.04 -16.80 29.15
N GLN A 275 -1.76 -16.67 27.86
CA GLN A 275 -1.29 -15.42 27.26
C GLN A 275 -2.20 -14.98 26.10
N THR A 276 -2.73 -13.76 26.20
CA THR A 276 -3.39 -13.08 25.07
C THR A 276 -2.32 -12.57 24.09
N ARG A 277 -2.36 -13.03 22.84
CA ARG A 277 -1.40 -12.65 21.77
C ARG A 277 -1.83 -11.44 20.96
N VAL A 278 -3.05 -11.00 21.14
CA VAL A 278 -3.61 -9.81 20.48
C VAL A 278 -3.31 -8.58 21.35
N PRO A 279 -2.89 -7.44 20.77
CA PRO A 279 -2.67 -6.21 21.52
C PRO A 279 -3.93 -5.73 22.24
N ALA A 280 -3.78 -5.08 23.40
CA ALA A 280 -4.92 -4.53 24.15
C ALA A 280 -5.72 -3.46 23.38
N SER A 281 -5.12 -2.84 22.38
CA SER A 281 -5.77 -1.85 21.53
C SER A 281 -6.63 -2.45 20.42
N SER A 282 -6.51 -3.76 20.16
CA SER A 282 -7.30 -4.46 19.16
C SER A 282 -8.75 -4.61 19.62
N GLN A 283 -9.68 -4.45 18.68
CA GLN A 283 -11.11 -4.70 18.94
C GLN A 283 -11.40 -6.18 19.28
N PHE A 284 -10.47 -7.10 19.00
CA PHE A 284 -10.60 -8.51 19.31
C PHE A 284 -9.96 -8.89 20.66
N TYR A 285 -9.41 -7.94 21.43
CA TYR A 285 -8.70 -8.26 22.67
C TYR A 285 -9.59 -8.96 23.71
N ALA A 286 -10.75 -8.36 24.03
CA ALA A 286 -11.64 -8.85 25.08
C ALA A 286 -12.15 -10.27 24.81
N LYS A 287 -12.43 -10.61 23.55
CA LYS A 287 -12.89 -11.95 23.20
C LYS A 287 -11.76 -12.99 23.22
N VAL A 288 -10.53 -12.62 22.86
CA VAL A 288 -9.38 -13.53 23.02
C VAL A 288 -9.17 -13.79 24.51
N GLN A 289 -9.27 -12.76 25.36
CA GLN A 289 -9.17 -12.95 26.80
C GLN A 289 -10.26 -13.90 27.33
N ALA A 290 -11.50 -13.74 26.90
CA ALA A 290 -12.59 -14.64 27.27
C ALA A 290 -12.35 -16.08 26.79
N HIS A 291 -11.85 -16.27 25.56
CA HIS A 291 -11.48 -17.57 25.00
C HIS A 291 -10.41 -18.26 25.85
N GLU A 292 -9.32 -17.56 26.14
CA GLU A 292 -8.20 -18.10 26.92
C GLU A 292 -8.58 -18.37 28.37
N GLN A 293 -9.51 -17.60 28.94
CA GLN A 293 -10.02 -17.86 30.29
C GLN A 293 -10.75 -19.20 30.37
N VAL A 294 -11.44 -19.61 29.30
CA VAL A 294 -12.07 -20.95 29.26
C VAL A 294 -11.00 -22.05 29.30
N HIS A 295 -9.93 -21.91 28.53
CA HIS A 295 -8.81 -22.85 28.56
C HIS A 295 -8.12 -22.90 29.93
N HIS A 296 -7.92 -21.75 30.56
CA HIS A 296 -7.39 -21.66 31.91
C HIS A 296 -8.29 -22.41 32.92
N ASN A 297 -9.61 -22.21 32.85
CA ASN A 297 -10.57 -22.87 33.73
C ASN A 297 -10.64 -24.39 33.48
N GLN A 298 -10.59 -24.81 32.22
CA GLN A 298 -10.59 -26.23 31.82
C GLN A 298 -9.44 -27.01 32.47
N VAL A 299 -8.27 -26.39 32.56
CA VAL A 299 -7.04 -27.00 33.11
C VAL A 299 -7.00 -26.96 34.63
N ASN A 300 -7.65 -26.00 35.27
CA ASN A 300 -7.66 -25.90 36.74
C ASN A 300 -8.82 -26.63 37.40
N THR A 301 -10.01 -26.60 36.78
CA THR A 301 -11.25 -27.10 37.41
C THR A 301 -12.16 -27.89 36.45
N GLY A 302 -11.89 -27.85 35.14
CA GLY A 302 -12.76 -28.44 34.14
C GLY A 302 -12.24 -29.75 33.54
N LEU A 303 -12.56 -29.95 32.26
CA LEU A 303 -12.33 -31.20 31.51
C LEU A 303 -10.87 -31.66 31.43
N ALA A 304 -9.91 -30.75 31.65
CA ALA A 304 -8.47 -31.04 31.62
C ALA A 304 -7.82 -30.95 33.01
N SER A 305 -8.61 -30.88 34.10
CA SER A 305 -8.10 -30.73 35.47
C SER A 305 -7.33 -31.94 35.98
N SER A 306 -7.63 -33.14 35.49
CA SER A 306 -6.94 -34.38 35.83
C SER A 306 -5.62 -34.60 35.09
N TYR A 307 -5.18 -33.65 34.26
CA TYR A 307 -3.96 -33.75 33.46
C TYR A 307 -2.84 -32.92 34.09
N TYR A 308 -1.59 -33.31 33.86
CA TYR A 308 -0.40 -32.65 34.41
C TYR A 308 -0.45 -32.49 35.93
N THR A 309 -0.95 -33.49 36.65
CA THR A 309 -1.04 -33.42 38.12
C THR A 309 0.32 -33.68 38.76
N ILE A 310 0.62 -32.97 39.85
CA ILE A 310 1.84 -33.22 40.65
C ILE A 310 1.83 -34.66 41.19
N ASN A 311 0.64 -35.20 41.47
CA ASN A 311 0.49 -36.55 41.99
C ASN A 311 0.92 -37.60 40.98
N ASP A 312 0.53 -37.47 39.71
CA ASP A 312 0.89 -38.43 38.65
C ASP A 312 2.36 -38.32 38.27
N LEU A 313 2.89 -37.09 38.18
CA LEU A 313 4.33 -36.87 37.99
C LEU A 313 5.13 -37.54 39.10
N TRP A 314 4.75 -37.28 40.36
CA TRP A 314 5.41 -37.85 41.52
C TRP A 314 5.36 -39.38 41.52
N THR A 315 4.15 -39.93 41.41
CA THR A 315 3.85 -41.37 41.61
C THR A 315 4.43 -42.22 40.49
N ASN A 316 4.40 -41.73 39.26
CA ASN A 316 4.71 -42.56 38.10
C ASN A 316 6.10 -42.30 37.51
N HIS A 317 6.74 -41.16 37.83
CA HIS A 317 7.98 -40.75 37.16
C HIS A 317 9.11 -40.35 38.10
N LEU A 318 8.82 -39.85 39.31
CA LEU A 318 9.88 -39.28 40.18
C LEU A 318 10.24 -40.11 41.41
N ARG A 319 9.25 -40.68 42.13
CA ARG A 319 9.47 -41.20 43.49
C ARG A 319 10.45 -42.37 43.61
N ASP A 320 10.63 -43.12 42.51
CA ASP A 320 11.42 -44.36 42.48
C ASP A 320 12.78 -44.14 41.78
N LEU A 321 13.12 -42.88 41.42
CA LEU A 321 14.39 -42.56 40.77
C LEU A 321 15.55 -42.59 41.77
N THR A 322 16.63 -43.26 41.36
CA THR A 322 17.89 -43.35 42.11
C THR A 322 19.09 -43.23 41.18
N ALA A 323 20.23 -42.72 41.67
CA ALA A 323 21.49 -42.71 40.93
C ALA A 323 22.72 -42.81 41.86
N ASP A 324 23.88 -43.16 41.31
CA ASP A 324 25.13 -43.30 42.07
C ASP A 324 25.65 -41.96 42.62
N ASN A 325 25.30 -40.85 41.98
CA ASN A 325 25.64 -39.51 42.43
C ASN A 325 24.50 -38.52 42.19
N ARG A 326 24.61 -37.37 42.85
CA ARG A 326 23.60 -36.31 42.82
C ARG A 326 23.36 -35.75 41.41
N ALA A 327 24.41 -35.52 40.63
CA ALA A 327 24.29 -34.90 39.31
C ALA A 327 23.53 -35.80 38.33
N ASP A 328 23.81 -37.10 38.36
CA ASP A 328 23.10 -38.08 37.54
C ASP A 328 21.63 -38.18 37.95
N LEU A 329 21.31 -38.13 39.26
CA LEU A 329 19.91 -38.09 39.71
C LEU A 329 19.19 -36.84 39.20
N GLU A 330 19.83 -35.68 39.24
CA GLU A 330 19.26 -34.42 38.74
C GLU A 330 18.98 -34.48 37.23
N ILE A 331 19.83 -35.16 36.43
CA ILE A 331 19.59 -35.41 35.01
C ILE A 331 18.40 -36.36 34.81
N LEU A 332 18.34 -37.47 35.57
CA LEU A 332 17.22 -38.41 35.50
C LEU A 332 15.88 -37.75 35.82
N ILE A 333 15.86 -36.86 36.83
CA ILE A 333 14.67 -36.08 37.18
C ILE A 333 14.24 -35.19 36.01
N GLN A 334 15.18 -34.51 35.36
CA GLN A 334 14.87 -33.64 34.22
C GLN A 334 14.23 -34.43 33.07
N TRP A 335 14.82 -35.57 32.68
CA TRP A 335 14.24 -36.42 31.63
C TRP A 335 12.89 -36.99 32.03
N ALA A 336 12.71 -37.43 33.27
CA ALA A 336 11.45 -37.94 33.76
C ALA A 336 10.31 -36.89 33.70
N VAL A 337 10.62 -35.62 33.97
CA VAL A 337 9.66 -34.51 33.82
C VAL A 337 9.32 -34.26 32.35
N GLU A 338 10.32 -34.28 31.46
CA GLU A 338 10.12 -34.10 30.01
C GLU A 338 9.26 -35.22 29.41
N ASP A 339 9.56 -36.48 29.74
CA ASP A 339 8.80 -37.65 29.31
C ASP A 339 7.35 -37.60 29.84
N PHE A 340 7.16 -37.20 31.09
CA PHE A 340 5.81 -37.02 31.66
C PHE A 340 5.02 -35.95 30.89
N ILE A 341 5.63 -34.79 30.62
CA ILE A 341 4.97 -33.71 29.86
C ILE A 341 4.62 -34.18 28.44
N PHE A 342 5.51 -34.92 27.79
CA PHE A 342 5.26 -35.49 26.47
C PHE A 342 4.08 -36.47 26.51
N ALA A 343 4.05 -37.39 27.47
CA ALA A 343 2.96 -38.34 27.63
C ALA A 343 1.60 -37.65 27.91
N GLU A 344 1.58 -36.62 28.75
CA GLU A 344 0.36 -35.84 29.02
C GLU A 344 -0.12 -35.09 27.77
N ASN A 345 0.80 -34.52 26.97
CA ASN A 345 0.48 -33.91 25.68
C ASN A 345 -0.19 -34.90 24.73
N GLU A 346 0.28 -36.16 24.67
CA GLU A 346 -0.37 -37.19 23.86
C GLU A 346 -1.77 -37.52 24.37
N ARG A 347 -1.95 -37.65 25.68
CA ARG A 347 -3.25 -38.00 26.28
C ARG A 347 -4.29 -36.90 26.05
N ILE A 348 -3.92 -35.63 26.18
CA ILE A 348 -4.85 -34.50 26.04
C ILE A 348 -5.25 -34.23 24.58
N ARG A 349 -4.51 -34.72 23.58
CA ARG A 349 -4.83 -34.51 22.15
C ARG A 349 -6.25 -34.92 21.77
N SER A 350 -6.74 -36.01 22.35
CA SER A 350 -8.11 -36.49 22.13
C SER A 350 -9.20 -35.53 22.63
N LEU A 351 -8.89 -34.70 23.64
CA LEU A 351 -9.81 -33.72 24.22
C LEU A 351 -9.78 -32.36 23.50
N LEU A 352 -8.74 -32.07 22.71
CA LEU A 352 -8.57 -30.77 22.06
C LEU A 352 -9.81 -30.29 21.29
N PRO A 353 -10.57 -31.13 20.55
CA PRO A 353 -11.80 -30.67 19.89
C PRO A 353 -12.86 -30.15 20.87
N GLN A 354 -13.06 -30.83 22.00
CA GLN A 354 -14.04 -30.43 23.02
C GLN A 354 -13.59 -29.16 23.74
N LEU A 355 -12.31 -29.09 24.12
CA LEU A 355 -11.72 -27.94 24.78
C LEU A 355 -11.87 -26.67 23.93
N LYS A 356 -11.54 -26.78 22.64
CA LYS A 356 -11.70 -25.70 21.66
C LYS A 356 -13.16 -25.29 21.51
N ARG A 357 -14.07 -26.24 21.30
CA ARG A 357 -15.51 -25.95 21.13
C ARG A 357 -16.07 -25.12 22.29
N ALA A 358 -15.78 -25.51 23.53
CA ALA A 358 -16.25 -24.78 24.70
C ALA A 358 -15.67 -23.35 24.79
N ALA A 359 -14.40 -23.15 24.40
CA ALA A 359 -13.81 -21.82 24.35
C ALA A 359 -14.45 -20.93 23.26
N TYR A 360 -14.71 -21.50 22.07
CA TYR A 360 -15.42 -20.80 20.99
C TYR A 360 -16.86 -20.42 21.38
N GLN A 361 -17.61 -21.32 22.03
CA GLN A 361 -18.98 -21.01 22.49
C GLN A 361 -19.05 -19.76 23.39
N VAL A 362 -17.99 -19.45 24.14
CA VAL A 362 -17.91 -18.24 24.96
C VAL A 362 -17.41 -17.03 24.16
N SER A 363 -16.40 -17.20 23.28
CA SER A 363 -15.80 -16.09 22.54
C SER A 363 -16.57 -15.65 21.30
N ASP A 364 -17.40 -16.52 20.71
CA ASP A 364 -18.11 -16.30 19.45
C ASP A 364 -19.29 -15.33 19.52
N PRO A 365 -20.04 -15.30 20.63
CA PRO A 365 -21.07 -14.28 20.84
C PRO A 365 -20.51 -12.87 21.10
N ILE A 366 -19.21 -12.73 21.43
CA ILE A 366 -18.61 -11.43 21.76
C ILE A 366 -18.30 -10.65 20.47
N SER A 367 -18.99 -9.52 20.31
CA SER A 367 -18.73 -8.56 19.24
C SER A 367 -17.37 -7.88 19.39
N PRO A 368 -16.67 -7.57 18.28
CA PRO A 368 -17.02 -7.93 16.91
C PRO A 368 -16.72 -9.41 16.59
N GLN A 369 -17.48 -10.04 15.70
CA GLN A 369 -17.24 -11.45 15.32
C GLN A 369 -16.04 -11.58 14.38
N TYR A 370 -15.29 -12.67 14.53
CA TYR A 370 -14.19 -12.97 13.60
C TYR A 370 -14.73 -13.28 12.22
N LEU A 371 -13.94 -12.98 11.19
CA LEU A 371 -14.15 -13.49 9.83
C LEU A 371 -14.41 -15.01 9.82
N TYR A 372 -13.71 -15.78 10.67
CA TYR A 372 -13.78 -17.25 10.68
C TYR A 372 -14.82 -17.88 11.60
N GLN A 373 -15.44 -17.13 12.52
CA GLN A 373 -16.44 -17.69 13.45
C GLN A 373 -17.68 -18.21 12.69
N ARG A 374 -17.96 -17.63 11.52
CA ARG A 374 -19.02 -18.09 10.62
C ARG A 374 -18.55 -19.15 9.61
N CYS A 375 -17.25 -19.48 9.55
CA CYS A 375 -16.69 -20.39 8.53
C CYS A 375 -16.48 -21.82 9.05
N GLY A 376 -17.19 -22.23 10.11
CA GLY A 376 -17.36 -23.65 10.45
C GLY A 376 -16.10 -24.39 10.90
N ARG A 377 -15.04 -23.72 11.38
CA ARG A 377 -13.86 -24.45 11.91
C ARG A 377 -14.19 -25.28 13.17
N PHE A 378 -15.28 -24.93 13.86
CA PHE A 378 -15.89 -25.72 14.92
C PHE A 378 -17.41 -25.68 14.71
N PRO A 379 -18.05 -26.71 14.13
CA PRO A 379 -19.51 -26.75 14.04
C PRO A 379 -20.09 -26.72 15.46
N ALA A 380 -21.27 -26.07 15.58
CA ALA A 380 -22.05 -25.96 16.81
C ALA A 380 -22.13 -27.30 17.58
#